data_AF-A0A8S2V138-F1
#
_entry.id   AF-A0A8S2V138-F1
#
_cell.length_a   1.000
_cell.length_b   1.000
_cell.length_c   1.000
_cell.angle_alpha   90.00
_cell.angle_beta   90.00
_cell.angle_gamma   90.00
#
_symmetry.space_group_name_H-M   'P 1'
#
loop_
_entity.id
_entity.type
_entity.pdbx_description
1 polymer ?
#
loop_
_entity_poly.entity_id
_entity_poly.type
_entity_poly.pdbx_seq_one_letter_code
_entity_poly.pdbx_strand_id
1 'polypeptide(L)'
;MLNLPVGVNPDHLVIWLDHHIGKNDDYIDLKRTLENAIDLDLGEPFPYSEIDALILCKQTHELRERPLIPVTTINECLELIDLYRHKKIFLITSGSLGQNLVPYVLNSGRDLKKIFIFCVHMCSHIDWAMDFAEQLLMFDFQTHLFQRITYEIGMYYQNQALYFSVANQHRKALCCLYYCQNMIMRANHLFGSPTTYPLTTIEQYIEREKSELPPDDTESLSALVERSSAIACNS
;
A
#
# COMPACT_ATOMS: atom_id res chain seq x y z
N MET A 1 -28.98 -15.07 -6.04
CA MET A 1 -27.58 -14.59 -5.95
C MET A 1 -27.58 -13.43 -4.97
N LEU A 2 -26.90 -13.57 -3.84
CA LEU A 2 -26.74 -12.47 -2.88
C LEU A 2 -25.72 -11.48 -3.44
N ASN A 3 -26.12 -10.24 -3.68
CA ASN A 3 -25.20 -9.14 -3.98
C ASN A 3 -24.45 -8.79 -2.69
N LEU A 4 -23.39 -9.55 -2.40
CA LEU A 4 -22.56 -9.29 -1.23
C LEU A 4 -21.80 -7.97 -1.45
N PRO A 5 -21.73 -7.09 -0.44
CA PRO A 5 -21.04 -5.82 -0.56
C PRO A 5 -19.56 -6.03 -0.93
N VAL A 6 -19.11 -5.27 -1.93
CA VAL A 6 -17.76 -5.33 -2.50
C VAL A 6 -16.74 -4.97 -1.42
N GLY A 7 -15.71 -5.80 -1.26
CA GLY A 7 -14.58 -5.52 -0.36
C GLY A 7 -13.82 -4.25 -0.78
N VAL A 8 -12.93 -3.76 0.08
CA VAL A 8 -12.06 -2.64 -0.29
C VAL A 8 -11.02 -3.13 -1.28
N ASN A 9 -11.00 -2.57 -2.49
CA ASN A 9 -9.95 -2.85 -3.46
C ASN A 9 -8.70 -2.00 -3.13
N PRO A 10 -7.48 -2.54 -3.30
CA PRO A 10 -6.27 -1.76 -3.28
C PRO A 10 -6.34 -0.61 -4.29
N ASP A 11 -6.28 0.62 -3.79
CA ASP A 11 -6.35 1.85 -4.58
C ASP A 11 -5.08 2.70 -4.49
N HIS A 12 -3.99 2.16 -3.93
CA HIS A 12 -2.69 2.81 -3.93
C HIS A 12 -1.92 2.53 -5.23
N LEU A 13 -1.02 3.45 -5.59
CA LEU A 13 -0.12 3.32 -6.72
C LEU A 13 1.22 3.95 -6.36
N VAL A 14 2.33 3.28 -6.70
CA VAL A 14 3.67 3.82 -6.59
C VAL A 14 4.19 4.14 -7.99
N ILE A 15 4.56 5.39 -8.23
CA ILE A 15 5.27 5.80 -9.46
C ILE A 15 6.73 6.03 -9.08
N TRP A 16 7.67 5.43 -9.81
CA TRP A 16 9.10 5.62 -9.59
C TRP A 16 9.76 6.30 -10.78
N LEU A 17 10.00 7.60 -10.65
CA LEU A 17 10.67 8.43 -11.65
C LEU A 17 12.19 8.46 -11.45
N ASP A 18 12.92 7.78 -12.31
CA ASP A 18 14.38 7.75 -12.30
C ASP A 18 14.94 7.42 -13.69
N HIS A 19 16.04 8.03 -14.10
CA HIS A 19 16.63 7.78 -15.43
C HIS A 19 17.14 6.34 -15.64
N HIS A 20 17.55 5.67 -14.56
CA HIS A 20 18.11 4.33 -14.59
C HIS A 20 17.10 3.31 -14.06
N ILE A 21 16.56 3.52 -12.86
CA ILE A 21 15.58 2.60 -12.25
C ILE A 21 14.26 2.61 -13.03
N GLY A 22 13.92 3.73 -13.68
CA GLY A 22 12.74 3.86 -14.52
C GLY A 22 12.74 2.95 -15.76
N LYS A 23 13.91 2.45 -16.20
CA LYS A 23 14.00 1.56 -17.36
C LYS A 23 13.51 0.17 -17.00
N ASN A 24 12.70 -0.43 -17.86
CA ASN A 24 12.07 -1.73 -17.58
C ASN A 24 13.08 -2.86 -17.33
N ASP A 25 14.18 -2.89 -18.06
CA ASP A 25 15.16 -3.98 -18.01
C ASP A 25 16.26 -3.78 -16.95
N ASP A 26 16.37 -2.58 -16.37
CA ASP A 26 17.37 -2.28 -15.34
C ASP A 26 16.79 -2.50 -13.93
N TYR A 27 17.64 -2.86 -12.96
CA TYR A 27 17.29 -2.99 -11.53
C TYR A 27 16.05 -3.86 -11.25
N ILE A 28 15.89 -4.96 -11.99
CA ILE A 28 14.71 -5.85 -11.90
C ILE A 28 14.49 -6.36 -10.47
N ASP A 29 15.54 -6.82 -9.80
CA ASP A 29 15.43 -7.39 -8.45
C ASP A 29 15.07 -6.32 -7.40
N LEU A 30 15.57 -5.10 -7.58
CA LEU A 30 15.23 -3.96 -6.74
C LEU A 30 13.74 -3.61 -6.87
N LYS A 31 13.25 -3.49 -8.11
CA LYS A 31 11.83 -3.21 -8.39
C LYS A 31 10.93 -4.32 -7.89
N ARG A 32 11.30 -5.59 -8.13
CA ARG A 32 10.56 -6.77 -7.65
C ARG A 32 10.51 -6.80 -6.11
N THR A 33 11.60 -6.44 -5.44
CA THR A 33 11.64 -6.39 -3.97
C THR A 33 10.66 -5.35 -3.43
N LEU A 34 10.65 -4.14 -4.00
CA LEU A 34 9.68 -3.11 -3.63
C LEU A 34 8.26 -3.55 -3.94
N GLU A 35 8.02 -4.05 -5.15
CA GLU A 35 6.71 -4.50 -5.60
C GLU A 35 6.14 -5.58 -4.67
N ASN A 36 6.91 -6.62 -4.36
CA ASN A 36 6.50 -7.65 -3.41
C ASN A 36 6.19 -7.08 -2.00
N ALA A 37 6.91 -6.03 -1.59
CA ALA A 37 6.67 -5.38 -0.31
C ALA A 37 5.34 -4.62 -0.28
N ILE A 38 4.92 -4.02 -1.40
CA ILE A 38 3.72 -3.18 -1.50
C ILE A 38 2.51 -3.86 -2.16
N ASP A 39 2.69 -5.04 -2.76
CA ASP A 39 1.60 -5.73 -3.45
C ASP A 39 0.76 -6.53 -2.46
N LEU A 40 -0.44 -6.05 -2.15
CA LEU A 40 -1.35 -6.68 -1.20
C LEU A 40 -1.76 -8.12 -1.58
N ASP A 41 -1.56 -8.54 -2.82
CA ASP A 41 -1.95 -9.86 -3.32
C ASP A 41 -0.81 -10.91 -3.24
N LEU A 42 0.45 -10.49 -3.17
CA LEU A 42 1.63 -11.38 -3.28
C LEU A 42 2.03 -12.10 -1.98
N GLY A 43 1.12 -12.31 -1.03
CA GLY A 43 1.45 -13.02 0.21
C GLY A 43 0.43 -14.10 0.54
N GLU A 44 0.94 -15.26 0.98
CA GLU A 44 0.15 -16.08 1.89
C GLU A 44 -0.25 -15.19 3.07
N PRO A 45 -1.53 -15.15 3.42
CA PRO A 45 -1.98 -14.38 4.56
C PRO A 45 -1.16 -14.83 5.80
N PHE A 46 -0.29 -13.98 6.35
CA PHE A 46 0.44 -14.26 7.60
C PHE A 46 -0.57 -14.74 8.65
N PRO A 47 -0.31 -15.84 9.38
CA PRO A 47 -1.31 -16.83 9.77
C PRO A 47 -2.62 -16.19 10.25
N TYR A 48 -3.52 -16.00 9.31
CA TYR A 48 -4.86 -15.50 9.55
C TYR A 48 -5.76 -16.69 9.86
N SER A 49 -6.80 -16.50 10.67
CA SER A 49 -7.83 -17.52 10.78
C SER A 49 -8.52 -17.71 9.42
N GLU A 50 -9.13 -18.87 9.17
CA GLU A 50 -9.89 -19.11 7.92
C GLU A 50 -10.98 -18.04 7.69
N ILE A 51 -11.54 -17.48 8.77
CA ILE A 51 -12.51 -16.38 8.75
C ILE A 51 -11.89 -15.09 8.20
N ASP A 52 -10.68 -14.75 8.64
CA ASP A 52 -9.95 -13.59 8.17
C ASP A 52 -9.59 -13.72 6.69
N ALA A 53 -9.23 -14.93 6.25
CA ALA A 53 -9.04 -15.23 4.83
C ALA A 53 -10.31 -14.96 4.02
N LEU A 54 -11.49 -15.35 4.49
CA LEU A 54 -12.76 -15.06 3.79
C LEU A 54 -13.14 -13.58 3.76
N ILE A 55 -12.70 -12.79 4.75
CA ILE A 55 -12.85 -11.33 4.73
C ILE A 55 -12.01 -10.74 3.59
N LEU A 56 -10.83 -11.30 3.32
CA LEU A 56 -9.88 -10.86 2.28
C LEU A 56 -10.16 -11.44 0.88
N CYS A 57 -10.65 -12.68 0.78
CA CYS A 57 -10.60 -13.52 -0.41
C CYS A 57 -11.73 -13.30 -1.45
N LYS A 58 -12.35 -12.11 -1.50
CA LYS A 58 -13.40 -11.80 -2.51
C LYS A 58 -12.92 -10.93 -3.67
N GLN A 59 -11.61 -10.75 -3.80
CA GLN A 59 -11.06 -9.99 -4.89
C GLN A 59 -10.99 -10.88 -6.13
N THR A 60 -11.87 -10.60 -7.08
CA THR A 60 -11.87 -11.23 -8.39
C THR A 60 -10.51 -11.02 -9.06
N HIS A 61 -9.93 -12.09 -9.60
CA HIS A 61 -8.67 -12.12 -10.37
C HIS A 61 -8.74 -11.36 -11.71
N GLU A 62 -9.48 -10.26 -11.78
CA GLU A 62 -9.40 -9.37 -12.93
C GLU A 62 -7.96 -8.88 -13.08
N LEU A 63 -7.53 -8.66 -14.33
CA LEU A 63 -6.20 -8.19 -14.69
C LEU A 63 -5.86 -6.93 -13.87
N ARG A 64 -5.16 -7.12 -12.75
CA ARG A 64 -4.79 -6.03 -11.85
C ARG A 64 -3.57 -5.32 -12.39
N GLU A 65 -3.66 -4.00 -12.34
CA GLU A 65 -2.51 -3.14 -12.61
C GLU A 65 -1.48 -3.33 -11.49
N ARG A 66 -0.21 -3.47 -11.89
CA ARG A 66 0.90 -3.60 -10.95
C ARG A 66 0.96 -2.36 -10.05
N PRO A 67 1.21 -2.50 -8.73
CA PRO A 67 1.21 -1.37 -7.81
C PRO A 67 2.43 -0.46 -7.98
N LEU A 68 3.44 -0.88 -8.76
CA LEU A 68 4.64 -0.11 -9.07
C LEU A 68 4.75 0.17 -10.57
N ILE A 69 4.83 1.44 -10.96
CA ILE A 69 5.08 1.87 -12.34
C ILE A 69 6.40 2.68 -12.40
N PRO A 70 7.49 2.08 -12.90
CA PRO A 70 8.74 2.80 -13.15
C PRO A 70 8.63 3.66 -14.42
N VAL A 71 9.16 4.88 -14.40
CA VAL A 71 9.21 5.80 -15.55
C VAL A 71 10.52 6.56 -15.61
N THR A 72 10.91 7.00 -16.80
CA THR A 72 12.24 7.60 -17.03
C THR A 72 12.19 9.11 -17.24
N THR A 73 11.01 9.66 -17.55
CA THR A 73 10.85 11.08 -17.87
C THR A 73 9.79 11.75 -17.01
N ILE A 74 9.97 13.06 -16.79
CA ILE A 74 9.01 13.91 -16.08
C ILE A 74 7.65 13.90 -16.78
N ASN A 75 7.62 13.93 -18.12
CA ASN A 75 6.37 13.96 -18.87
C ASN A 75 5.56 12.66 -18.70
N GLU A 76 6.21 11.49 -18.85
CA GLU A 76 5.58 10.20 -18.57
C GLU A 76 5.02 10.14 -17.13
N CYS A 77 5.80 10.63 -16.16
CA CYS A 77 5.37 10.68 -14.77
C CYS A 77 4.11 11.56 -14.58
N LEU A 78 4.06 12.72 -15.22
CA LEU A 78 2.91 13.63 -15.14
C LEU A 78 1.67 13.04 -15.81
N GLU A 79 1.83 12.43 -16.98
CA GLU A 79 0.75 11.73 -17.68
C GLU A 79 0.15 10.61 -16.81
N LEU A 80 1.00 9.84 -16.12
CA LEU A 80 0.54 8.80 -15.19
C LEU A 80 -0.17 9.38 -13.96
N ILE A 81 0.33 10.48 -13.39
CA ILE A 81 -0.34 11.14 -12.26
C ILE A 81 -1.75 11.59 -12.67
N ASP A 82 -1.88 12.18 -13.87
CA ASP A 82 -3.17 12.66 -14.38
C ASP A 82 -4.10 11.49 -14.75
N LEU A 83 -3.57 10.41 -15.33
CA LEU A 83 -4.30 9.18 -15.65
C LEU A 83 -4.84 8.48 -14.39
N TYR A 84 -4.01 8.38 -13.36
CA TYR A 84 -4.32 7.69 -12.11
C TYR A 84 -4.76 8.62 -10.98
N ARG A 85 -5.28 9.82 -11.29
CA ARG A 85 -5.77 10.80 -10.30
C ARG A 85 -6.86 10.30 -9.34
N HIS A 86 -7.48 9.16 -9.67
CA HIS A 86 -8.50 8.51 -8.86
C HIS A 86 -7.91 7.55 -7.81
N LYS A 87 -6.62 7.24 -7.91
CA LYS A 87 -5.85 6.42 -6.96
C LYS A 87 -5.09 7.28 -5.97
N LYS A 88 -4.58 6.66 -4.91
CA LYS A 88 -3.65 7.28 -3.96
C LYS A 88 -2.21 7.04 -4.39
N ILE A 89 -1.61 8.07 -4.99
CA ILE A 89 -0.28 8.01 -5.58
C ILE A 89 0.81 8.33 -4.55
N PHE A 90 1.78 7.44 -4.44
CA PHE A 90 3.05 7.63 -3.75
C PHE A 90 4.14 7.79 -4.82
N LEU A 91 4.86 8.89 -4.79
CA LEU A 91 5.87 9.20 -5.80
C LEU A 91 7.27 8.96 -5.24
N ILE A 92 8.07 8.14 -5.91
CA ILE A 92 9.51 8.06 -5.70
C ILE A 92 10.19 8.79 -6.85
N THR A 93 11.17 9.65 -6.57
CA THR A 93 11.96 10.30 -7.61
C THR A 93 13.42 10.48 -7.22
N SER A 94 14.31 10.55 -8.20
CA SER A 94 15.70 10.92 -7.96
C SER A 94 15.81 12.38 -7.51
N GLY A 95 16.90 12.75 -6.85
CA GLY A 95 17.11 14.14 -6.41
C GLY A 95 17.10 15.15 -7.55
N SER A 96 17.71 14.82 -8.69
CA SER A 96 17.78 15.72 -9.86
C SER A 96 16.47 15.85 -10.62
N LEU A 97 15.71 14.76 -10.77
CA LEU A 97 14.38 14.81 -11.40
C LEU A 97 13.34 15.43 -10.46
N GLY A 98 13.41 15.11 -9.17
CA GLY A 98 12.55 15.65 -8.13
C GLY A 98 12.64 17.16 -8.01
N GLN A 99 13.83 17.74 -8.13
CA GLN A 99 14.04 19.19 -8.08
C GLN A 99 13.18 19.95 -9.09
N ASN A 100 12.94 19.38 -10.27
CA ASN A 100 12.13 20.00 -11.31
C ASN A 100 10.64 19.58 -11.23
N LEU A 101 10.38 18.31 -10.90
CA LEU A 101 9.01 17.76 -10.86
C LEU A 101 8.23 18.22 -9.62
N VAL A 102 8.82 18.14 -8.43
CA VAL A 102 8.11 18.30 -7.15
C VAL A 102 7.47 19.69 -7.01
N PRO A 103 8.19 20.81 -7.26
CA PRO A 103 7.57 22.13 -7.20
C PRO A 103 6.39 22.25 -8.16
N TYR A 104 6.50 21.70 -9.37
CA TYR A 104 5.44 21.74 -10.37
C TYR A 104 4.20 20.96 -9.92
N VAL A 105 4.39 19.74 -9.43
CA VAL A 105 3.27 18.89 -8.99
C VAL A 105 2.55 19.51 -7.79
N LEU A 106 3.28 19.97 -6.77
CA LEU A 106 2.68 20.58 -5.58
C LEU A 106 1.96 21.90 -5.89
N ASN A 107 2.53 22.76 -6.74
CA ASN A 107 1.89 24.02 -7.13
C ASN A 107 0.67 23.84 -8.05
N SER A 108 0.59 22.70 -8.76
CA SER A 108 -0.54 22.40 -9.65
C SER A 108 -1.78 21.85 -8.93
N GLY A 109 -1.71 21.62 -7.61
CA GLY A 109 -2.82 21.09 -6.81
C GLY A 109 -3.12 19.61 -7.06
N ARG A 110 -2.17 18.85 -7.63
CA ARG A 110 -2.29 17.40 -7.80
C ARG A 110 -2.20 16.71 -6.43
N ASP A 111 -3.18 15.84 -6.13
CA ASP A 111 -3.26 15.11 -4.86
C ASP A 111 -2.29 13.92 -4.87
N LEU A 112 -1.05 14.15 -4.41
CA LEU A 112 -0.12 13.08 -4.09
C LEU A 112 -0.19 12.75 -2.59
N LYS A 113 -0.18 11.46 -2.26
CA LYS A 113 -0.22 11.03 -0.86
C LYS A 113 1.08 11.33 -0.12
N LYS A 114 2.21 11.02 -0.75
CA LYS A 114 3.56 11.29 -0.22
C LYS A 114 4.60 11.28 -1.35
N ILE A 115 5.66 12.07 -1.18
CA ILE A 115 6.79 12.14 -2.11
C ILE A 115 8.05 11.63 -1.40
N PHE A 116 8.79 10.76 -2.06
CA PHE A 116 10.05 10.19 -1.59
C PHE A 116 11.16 10.57 -2.57
N ILE A 117 12.24 11.16 -2.05
CA ILE A 117 13.44 11.46 -2.83
C ILE A 117 14.47 10.38 -2.54
N PHE A 118 14.89 9.64 -3.56
CA PHE A 118 15.95 8.65 -3.46
C PHE A 118 17.22 9.17 -4.12
N CYS A 119 18.25 9.49 -3.33
CA CYS A 119 19.49 10.06 -3.85
C CYS A 119 20.71 9.73 -2.99
N VAL A 120 21.79 9.30 -3.62
CA VAL A 120 23.07 8.99 -2.94
C VAL A 120 23.71 10.25 -2.32
N HIS A 121 23.53 11.42 -2.95
CA HIS A 121 24.12 12.68 -2.51
C HIS A 121 23.05 13.64 -1.97
N MET A 122 22.43 13.30 -0.83
CA MET A 122 21.35 14.09 -0.21
C MET A 122 21.72 15.57 0.00
N CYS A 123 22.96 15.85 0.39
CA CYS A 123 23.44 17.22 0.64
C CYS A 123 23.32 18.12 -0.61
N SER A 124 23.41 17.56 -1.82
CA SER A 124 23.29 18.32 -3.07
C SER A 124 21.85 18.71 -3.41
N HIS A 125 20.87 18.16 -2.70
CA HIS A 125 19.45 18.35 -2.96
C HIS A 125 18.69 18.95 -1.77
N ILE A 126 19.35 19.12 -0.62
CA ILE A 126 18.69 19.58 0.60
C ILE A 126 18.15 21.01 0.45
N ASP A 127 18.87 21.90 -0.24
CA ASP A 127 18.50 23.31 -0.35
C ASP A 127 17.11 23.51 -0.96
N TRP A 128 16.80 22.80 -2.04
CA TRP A 128 15.46 22.88 -2.66
C TRP A 128 14.43 21.99 -1.94
N ALA A 129 14.86 20.87 -1.35
CA ALA A 129 13.96 19.95 -0.68
C ALA A 129 13.40 20.53 0.63
N MET A 130 14.16 21.40 1.30
CA MET A 130 13.74 22.07 2.53
C MET A 130 12.48 22.91 2.34
N ASP A 131 12.26 23.47 1.15
CA ASP A 131 11.04 24.23 0.83
C ASP A 131 9.75 23.38 0.87
N PHE A 132 9.90 22.05 0.86
CA PHE A 132 8.79 21.08 0.83
C PHE A 132 8.91 20.01 1.93
N ALA A 133 9.64 20.30 3.00
CA ALA A 133 10.02 19.32 4.04
C ALA A 133 8.84 18.59 4.71
N GLU A 134 7.65 19.18 4.72
CA GLU A 134 6.44 18.55 5.26
C GLU A 134 5.87 17.48 4.31
N GLN A 135 6.02 17.68 3.00
CA GLN A 135 5.45 16.81 1.96
C GLN A 135 6.42 15.71 1.52
N LEU A 136 7.73 15.93 1.61
CA LEU A 136 8.74 14.99 1.14
C LEU A 136 9.47 14.24 2.26
N LEU A 137 10.07 13.11 1.90
CA LEU A 137 11.04 12.38 2.71
C LEU A 137 12.23 11.99 1.83
N MET A 138 13.45 12.13 2.33
CA MET A 138 14.66 11.84 1.56
C MET A 138 15.38 10.61 2.10
N PHE A 139 15.92 9.79 1.20
CA PHE A 139 16.64 8.55 1.51
C PHE A 139 17.85 8.38 0.60
N ASP A 140 18.94 7.88 1.16
CA ASP A 140 20.17 7.48 0.47
C ASP A 140 20.36 5.96 0.42
N PHE A 141 19.58 5.21 1.21
CA PHE A 141 19.55 3.75 1.23
C PHE A 141 18.20 3.17 0.83
N GLN A 142 18.22 2.20 -0.09
CA GLN A 142 17.02 1.56 -0.62
C GLN A 142 16.18 0.84 0.44
N THR A 143 16.82 0.22 1.44
CA THR A 143 16.12 -0.52 2.51
C THR A 143 15.29 0.44 3.38
N HIS A 144 15.83 1.61 3.72
CA HIS A 144 15.11 2.63 4.48
C HIS A 144 13.95 3.22 3.65
N LEU A 145 14.17 3.48 2.36
CA LEU A 145 13.13 3.92 1.44
C LEU A 145 11.98 2.90 1.38
N PHE A 146 12.30 1.63 1.15
CA PHE A 146 11.31 0.56 0.98
C PHE A 146 10.53 0.34 2.27
N GLN A 147 11.23 0.26 3.39
CA GLN A 147 10.59 0.16 4.69
C GLN A 147 9.62 1.34 4.92
N ARG A 148 10.05 2.56 4.64
CA ARG A 148 9.23 3.74 4.87
C ARG A 148 8.01 3.78 3.95
N ILE A 149 8.15 3.52 2.65
CA ILE A 149 7.01 3.58 1.73
C ILE A 149 5.99 2.48 2.02
N THR A 150 6.43 1.26 2.32
CA THR A 150 5.52 0.17 2.74
C THR A 150 4.77 0.57 4.02
N TYR A 151 5.45 1.18 4.97
CA TYR A 151 4.82 1.70 6.19
C TYR A 151 3.79 2.81 5.91
N GLU A 152 4.13 3.79 5.08
CA GLU A 152 3.21 4.89 4.71
C GLU A 152 1.96 4.38 3.97
N ILE A 153 2.09 3.34 3.14
CA ILE A 153 0.95 2.66 2.52
C ILE A 153 0.11 1.94 3.58
N GLY A 154 0.74 1.25 4.53
CA GLY A 154 0.04 0.65 5.67
C GLY A 154 -0.76 1.66 6.49
N MET A 155 -0.14 2.81 6.82
CA MET A 155 -0.80 3.90 7.54
C MET A 155 -1.93 4.55 6.74
N TYR A 156 -1.81 4.61 5.42
CA TYR A 156 -2.92 5.02 4.56
C TYR A 156 -4.15 4.12 4.75
N TYR A 157 -3.98 2.80 4.71
CA TYR A 157 -5.08 1.87 4.94
C TYR A 157 -5.63 1.93 6.36
N GLN A 158 -4.79 2.15 7.37
CA GLN A 158 -5.29 2.36 8.73
C GLN A 158 -6.22 3.57 8.81
N ASN A 159 -5.86 4.69 8.20
CA ASN A 159 -6.71 5.88 8.18
C ASN A 159 -8.04 5.63 7.47
N GLN A 160 -8.02 4.86 6.36
CA GLN A 160 -9.25 4.43 5.68
C GLN A 160 -10.10 3.52 6.59
N ALA A 161 -9.48 2.62 7.36
CA ALA A 161 -10.20 1.79 8.31
C ALA A 161 -10.93 2.62 9.37
N LEU A 162 -10.27 3.64 9.92
CA LEU A 162 -10.89 4.55 10.90
C LEU A 162 -12.08 5.29 10.29
N TYR A 163 -11.97 5.76 9.04
CA TYR A 163 -13.09 6.37 8.32
C TYR A 163 -14.26 5.40 8.15
N PHE A 164 -14.01 4.16 7.73
CA PHE A 164 -15.05 3.15 7.57
C PHE A 164 -15.68 2.73 8.90
N SER A 165 -14.90 2.64 9.97
CA SER A 165 -15.38 2.34 11.32
C SER A 165 -16.37 3.40 11.80
N VAL A 166 -16.04 4.70 11.65
CA VAL A 166 -16.96 5.81 11.97
C VAL A 166 -18.25 5.77 11.14
N ALA A 167 -18.16 5.28 9.90
CA ALA A 167 -19.30 5.09 9.01
C ALA A 167 -20.09 3.78 9.24
N ASN A 168 -19.78 3.02 10.30
CA ASN A 168 -20.32 1.68 10.60
C ASN A 168 -20.17 0.67 9.44
N GLN A 169 -19.11 0.82 8.64
CA GLN A 169 -18.74 -0.10 7.56
C GLN A 169 -17.67 -1.09 8.05
N HIS A 170 -17.93 -1.79 9.16
CA HIS A 170 -16.97 -2.62 9.89
C HIS A 170 -16.24 -3.64 9.01
N ARG A 171 -16.95 -4.28 8.06
CA ARG A 171 -16.32 -5.20 7.10
C ARG A 171 -15.23 -4.54 6.26
N LYS A 172 -15.46 -3.32 5.77
CA LYS A 172 -14.46 -2.56 5.00
C LYS A 172 -13.32 -2.08 5.91
N ALA A 173 -13.66 -1.67 7.13
CA ALA A 173 -12.66 -1.30 8.13
C ALA A 173 -11.70 -2.47 8.40
N LEU A 174 -12.22 -3.69 8.58
CA LEU A 174 -11.43 -4.91 8.75
C LEU A 174 -10.53 -5.19 7.55
N CYS A 175 -11.04 -5.13 6.32
CA CYS A 175 -10.21 -5.29 5.12
C CYS A 175 -9.02 -4.33 5.12
N CYS A 176 -9.26 -3.06 5.45
CA CYS A 176 -8.20 -2.04 5.53
C CYS A 176 -7.21 -2.30 6.69
N LEU A 177 -7.68 -2.76 7.86
CA LEU A 177 -6.81 -3.10 8.98
C LEU A 177 -5.90 -4.28 8.64
N TYR A 178 -6.40 -5.29 7.94
CA TYR A 178 -5.58 -6.40 7.46
C TYR A 178 -4.55 -5.96 6.42
N TYR A 179 -4.90 -5.06 5.51
CA TYR A 179 -3.91 -4.46 4.60
C TYR A 179 -2.83 -3.70 5.37
N CYS A 180 -3.22 -2.91 6.37
CA CYS A 180 -2.27 -2.22 7.24
C CYS A 180 -1.32 -3.19 7.95
N GLN A 181 -1.88 -4.22 8.60
CA GLN A 181 -1.12 -5.24 9.32
C GLN A 181 -0.13 -5.97 8.39
N ASN A 182 -0.60 -6.43 7.22
CA ASN A 182 0.23 -7.09 6.22
C ASN A 182 1.40 -6.22 5.77
N MET A 183 1.14 -4.95 5.47
CA MET A 183 2.19 -4.00 5.07
C MET A 183 3.24 -3.82 6.17
N ILE A 184 2.82 -3.62 7.41
CA ILE A 184 3.75 -3.42 8.53
C ILE A 184 4.57 -4.68 8.82
N MET A 185 3.93 -5.85 8.81
CA MET A 185 4.62 -7.13 9.00
C MET A 185 5.65 -7.37 7.91
N ARG A 186 5.32 -7.11 6.65
CA ARG A 186 6.26 -7.23 5.52
C ARG A 186 7.41 -6.23 5.63
N ALA A 187 7.13 -4.98 5.97
CA ALA A 187 8.17 -3.98 6.18
C ALA A 187 9.15 -4.41 7.28
N ASN A 188 8.65 -4.92 8.39
CA ASN A 188 9.47 -5.42 9.50
C ASN A 188 10.27 -6.68 9.10
N HIS A 189 9.64 -7.63 8.40
CA HIS A 189 10.26 -8.89 7.97
C HIS A 189 11.36 -8.68 6.91
N LEU A 190 11.09 -7.88 5.89
CA LEU A 190 12.01 -7.68 4.76
C LEU A 190 13.17 -6.75 5.10
N PHE A 191 12.99 -5.79 6.01
CA PHE A 191 13.97 -4.71 6.22
C PHE A 191 14.55 -4.66 7.64
N GLY A 192 14.18 -5.61 8.52
CA GLY A 192 14.96 -5.97 9.71
C GLY A 192 14.97 -4.98 10.87
N SER A 193 14.37 -3.80 10.73
CA SER A 193 14.21 -2.83 11.83
C SER A 193 12.75 -2.79 12.24
N PRO A 194 12.35 -3.29 13.44
CA PRO A 194 10.97 -3.15 13.88
C PRO A 194 10.63 -1.67 13.93
N THR A 195 9.61 -1.28 13.16
CA THR A 195 9.04 0.06 13.29
C THR A 195 8.55 0.25 14.73
N THR A 196 8.64 1.47 15.26
CA THR A 196 8.12 1.79 16.62
C THR A 196 6.59 1.71 16.71
N TYR A 197 5.91 1.31 15.62
CA TYR A 197 4.47 1.23 15.59
C TYR A 197 4.01 -0.09 16.22
N PRO A 198 3.27 -0.03 17.34
CA PRO A 198 2.84 -1.23 18.03
C PRO A 198 1.79 -1.98 17.21
N LEU A 199 2.15 -3.15 16.66
CA LEU A 199 1.20 -4.08 16.02
C LEU A 199 0.02 -4.40 16.94
N THR A 200 0.24 -4.39 18.26
CA THR A 200 -0.79 -4.60 19.28
C THR A 200 -1.94 -3.61 19.17
N THR A 201 -1.70 -2.37 18.73
CA THR A 201 -2.77 -1.40 18.50
C THR A 201 -3.64 -1.80 17.30
N ILE A 202 -3.06 -2.35 16.23
CA ILE A 202 -3.81 -2.80 15.06
C ILE A 202 -4.64 -4.04 15.41
N GLU A 203 -4.06 -4.99 16.13
CA GLU A 203 -4.75 -6.19 16.61
C GLU A 203 -5.96 -5.82 17.49
N GLN A 204 -5.80 -4.86 18.41
CA GLN A 204 -6.90 -4.35 19.22
C GLN A 204 -8.02 -3.74 18.37
N TYR A 205 -7.68 -2.99 17.30
CA TYR A 205 -8.67 -2.47 16.37
C TYR A 205 -9.37 -3.58 15.59
N ILE A 206 -8.64 -4.60 15.13
CA ILE A 206 -9.21 -5.74 14.42
C ILE A 206 -10.24 -6.46 15.31
N GLU A 207 -9.86 -6.78 16.55
CA GLU A 207 -10.76 -7.48 17.47
C GLU A 207 -12.00 -6.65 17.82
N ARG A 208 -11.85 -5.32 17.97
CA ARG A 208 -12.99 -4.42 18.12
C ARG A 208 -13.92 -4.48 16.90
N GLU A 209 -13.40 -4.28 15.69
CA GLU A 209 -14.23 -4.27 14.48
C GLU A 209 -14.89 -5.65 14.22
N LYS A 210 -14.23 -6.76 14.59
CA LYS A 210 -14.86 -8.10 14.55
C LYS A 210 -16.07 -8.20 15.48
N SER A 211 -15.97 -7.65 16.69
CA SER A 211 -17.08 -7.70 17.66
C SER A 211 -18.30 -6.88 17.25
N GLU A 212 -18.10 -5.89 16.38
CA GLU A 212 -19.16 -5.02 15.83
C GLU A 212 -19.73 -5.55 14.50
N LEU A 213 -19.24 -6.69 13.99
CA LEU A 213 -19.81 -7.31 12.80
C LEU A 213 -21.23 -7.85 13.09
N PRO A 214 -22.21 -7.63 12.20
CA PRO A 214 -23.53 -8.22 12.34
C PRO A 214 -23.46 -9.76 12.45
N PRO A 215 -24.31 -10.40 13.28
CA PRO A 215 -24.33 -11.85 13.43
C PRO A 215 -24.52 -12.60 12.09
N ASP A 216 -25.37 -12.07 11.22
CA ASP A 216 -25.64 -12.63 9.89
C ASP A 216 -24.39 -12.72 9.01
N ASP A 217 -23.45 -11.77 9.16
CA ASP A 217 -22.17 -11.81 8.44
C ASP A 217 -21.23 -12.86 9.04
N THR A 218 -21.26 -13.07 10.37
CA THR A 218 -20.41 -14.07 11.04
C THR A 218 -20.84 -15.51 10.77
N GLU A 219 -22.15 -15.79 10.74
CA GLU A 219 -22.67 -17.12 10.37
C GLU A 219 -22.42 -17.41 8.89
N SER A 220 -22.60 -16.41 8.01
CA SER A 220 -22.30 -16.58 6.59
C SER A 220 -20.81 -16.84 6.33
N LEU A 221 -19.91 -16.24 7.12
CA LEU A 221 -18.47 -16.48 7.02
C LEU A 221 -18.12 -17.89 7.52
N SER A 222 -18.62 -18.29 8.69
CA SER A 222 -18.41 -19.63 9.25
C SER A 222 -18.91 -20.73 8.31
N ALA A 223 -20.11 -20.57 7.73
CA ALA A 223 -20.66 -21.53 6.77
C ALA A 223 -19.88 -21.58 5.44
N LEU A 224 -19.23 -20.48 5.04
CA LEU A 224 -18.34 -20.45 3.87
C LEU A 224 -17.03 -21.18 4.18
N VAL A 225 -16.50 -21.06 5.39
CA VAL A 225 -15.30 -21.81 5.84
C VAL A 225 -15.57 -23.30 5.71
N GLU A 226 -16.66 -23.79 6.31
CA GLU A 226 -17.03 -25.21 6.28
C GLU A 226 -17.14 -25.76 4.85
N ARG A 227 -17.70 -24.97 3.92
CA ARG A 227 -17.81 -25.34 2.50
C ARG A 227 -16.46 -25.38 1.80
N SER A 228 -15.59 -24.40 2.03
CA SER A 228 -14.25 -24.34 1.42
C SER A 228 -13.35 -25.47 1.93
N SER A 229 -13.39 -25.77 3.22
CA SER A 229 -12.63 -26.88 3.82
C SER A 229 -13.13 -28.24 3.31
N ALA A 230 -14.44 -28.40 3.08
CA ALA A 230 -14.99 -29.60 2.46
C ALA A 230 -14.56 -29.79 0.98
N ILE A 231 -14.29 -28.71 0.24
CA ILE A 231 -13.79 -28.79 -1.13
C ILE A 231 -12.30 -29.21 -1.13
N ALA A 232 -11.49 -28.63 -0.25
CA ALA A 232 -10.07 -28.93 -0.15
C ALA A 232 -9.77 -30.38 0.28
N CYS A 233 -10.65 -31.01 1.08
CA CYS A 233 -10.48 -32.41 1.48
C CYS A 233 -10.91 -33.44 0.42
N ASN A 234 -11.57 -33.01 -0.67
CA ASN A 234 -12.07 -33.89 -1.73
C ASN A 234 -11.23 -33.85 -3.03
N SER A 235 -10.13 -33.09 -3.03
CA SER A 235 -9.17 -32.91 -4.13
C SER A 235 -7.79 -33.41 -3.74
#